data_AF-W8EFM9-F1
#
_entry.id   AF-W8EFM9-F1
#
_cell.length_a   1.000
_cell.length_b   1.000
_cell.length_c   1.000
_cell.angle_alpha   90.00
_cell.angle_beta   90.00
_cell.angle_gamma   90.00
#
_symmetry.space_group_name_H-M   'P 1'
#
loop_
_entity.id
_entity.type
_entity.pdbx_description
1 polymer ?
#
loop_
_entity_poly.entity_id
_entity_poly.type
_entity_poly.pdbx_seq_one_letter_code
_entity_poly.pdbx_strand_id
1 'polypeptide(L)'
;DKILKHHLVADKTPGTEVITTTAWSGDRGLTLIEMGPFGVIGAITPCTNPSETILCNTMGMLAGGNTVVFNPHPAAIKTSIYAINLLNEASLESGGPDNIAVTVEKPTLETSNVMMKHKDIPLIAATGGPGVVTAVLSSGKRGIGAGAGNPPALVDETADIRKAATDIVNGCTFDNNLPCIAEKEIVAVSSIADELMHYLVTENDCYLASKEEQDKLTEVVLAGGKLNRKCVGRDARTLLSMIGVNAPANIRCIVFEGPKEHPLITTELMMPILGVVRARDFDDAVEQAVWLEHGNRHSAHIHSKNIDNITKYAKAIDTAILVRNAPSYA
;
A
#
# COMPACT_ATOMS: atom_id res chain seq x y z
N ASP A 1 -10.67 6.18 -9.41
CA ASP A 1 -9.55 5.87 -8.49
C ASP A 1 -8.49 6.95 -8.43
N LYS A 2 -7.76 7.24 -9.53
CA LYS A 2 -6.66 8.23 -9.51
C LYS A 2 -7.04 9.62 -8.95
N ILE A 3 -8.22 10.14 -9.30
CA ILE A 3 -8.71 11.42 -8.75
C ILE A 3 -8.94 11.33 -7.24
N LEU A 4 -9.58 10.25 -6.78
CA LEU A 4 -9.82 10.01 -5.35
C LEU A 4 -8.51 9.93 -4.56
N LYS A 5 -7.48 9.28 -5.11
CA LYS A 5 -6.15 9.24 -4.50
C LYS A 5 -5.55 10.63 -4.29
N HIS A 6 -5.68 11.52 -5.27
CA HIS A 6 -5.15 12.87 -5.15
C HIS A 6 -5.98 13.74 -4.18
N HIS A 7 -7.30 13.54 -4.11
CA HIS A 7 -8.12 14.16 -3.05
C HIS A 7 -7.68 13.68 -1.66
N LEU A 8 -7.46 12.38 -1.48
CA LEU A 8 -6.95 11.85 -0.20
C LEU A 8 -5.61 12.47 0.17
N VAL A 9 -4.67 12.59 -0.76
CA VAL A 9 -3.38 13.27 -0.51
C VAL A 9 -3.60 14.73 -0.11
N ALA A 10 -4.42 15.48 -0.85
CA ALA A 10 -4.67 16.89 -0.56
C ALA A 10 -5.39 17.11 0.79
N ASP A 11 -6.36 16.26 1.13
CA ASP A 11 -7.25 16.45 2.27
C ASP A 11 -6.73 15.80 3.56
N LYS A 12 -5.85 14.80 3.46
CA LYS A 12 -5.42 13.96 4.60
C LYS A 12 -3.93 13.97 4.86
N THR A 13 -3.08 14.50 3.98
CA THR A 13 -1.67 14.66 4.32
C THR A 13 -1.54 15.71 5.43
N PRO A 14 -0.92 15.38 6.58
CA PRO A 14 -0.74 16.33 7.66
C PRO A 14 0.15 17.51 7.26
N GLY A 15 -0.28 18.71 7.63
CA GLY A 15 0.47 19.95 7.53
C GLY A 15 1.09 20.36 8.88
N THR A 16 1.07 21.67 9.17
CA THR A 16 1.64 22.21 10.41
C THR A 16 0.78 21.91 11.65
N GLU A 17 -0.47 21.47 11.47
CA GLU A 17 -1.39 21.16 12.57
C GLU A 17 -0.95 19.98 13.45
N VAL A 18 -0.04 19.12 12.97
CA VAL A 18 0.54 18.03 13.76
C VAL A 18 1.81 18.44 14.52
N ILE A 19 2.33 19.65 14.28
CA ILE A 19 3.47 20.20 15.00
C ILE A 19 2.96 20.84 16.28
N THR A 20 3.29 20.22 17.43
CA THR A 20 2.79 20.65 18.73
C THR A 20 3.94 20.90 19.71
N THR A 21 3.82 21.99 20.47
CA THR A 21 4.71 22.31 21.58
C THR A 21 4.21 21.64 22.86
N THR A 22 5.08 20.89 23.54
CA THR A 22 4.79 20.43 24.90
C THR A 22 5.54 21.30 25.90
N ALA A 23 4.82 21.87 26.87
CA ALA A 23 5.39 22.74 27.89
C ALA A 23 5.07 22.21 29.30
N TRP A 24 6.09 22.12 30.16
CA TRP A 24 5.92 21.90 31.59
C TRP A 24 6.51 23.07 32.37
N SER A 25 5.70 23.66 33.25
CA SER A 25 6.10 24.71 34.17
C SER A 25 5.93 24.26 35.61
N GLY A 26 6.80 24.73 36.50
CA GLY A 26 6.71 24.53 37.93
C GLY A 26 7.84 25.23 38.68
N ASP A 27 7.98 24.95 39.99
CA ASP A 27 8.94 25.62 40.87
C ASP A 27 10.42 25.41 40.47
N ARG A 28 10.69 24.45 39.58
CA ARG A 28 12.03 24.14 39.06
C ARG A 28 12.30 24.73 37.66
N GLY A 29 11.41 25.58 37.16
CA GLY A 29 11.56 26.27 35.87
C GLY A 29 10.60 25.79 34.79
N LEU A 30 10.92 26.15 33.54
CA LEU A 30 10.16 25.85 32.34
C LEU A 30 10.95 24.86 31.46
N THR A 31 10.27 23.82 30.98
CA THR A 31 10.80 22.90 29.96
C THR A 31 9.86 22.90 28.75
N LEU A 32 10.44 23.02 27.56
CA LEU A 32 9.74 22.93 26.27
C LEU A 32 10.27 21.75 25.46
N ILE A 33 9.37 21.07 24.76
CA ILE A 33 9.70 20.12 23.69
C ILE A 33 9.05 20.62 22.41
N GLU A 34 9.87 20.78 21.37
CA GLU A 34 9.50 21.26 20.04
C GLU A 34 10.03 20.29 18.97
N MET A 35 9.43 20.32 17.78
CA MET A 35 9.84 19.51 16.63
C MET A 35 10.65 20.34 15.63
N GLY A 36 11.98 20.28 15.74
CA GLY A 36 12.89 20.97 14.81
C GLY A 36 13.12 20.23 13.47
N PRO A 37 13.53 20.94 12.40
CA PRO A 37 13.79 20.33 11.11
C PRO A 37 15.05 19.45 11.11
N PHE A 38 15.06 18.44 10.24
CA PHE A 38 16.28 17.70 9.89
C PHE A 38 17.18 18.50 8.93
N GLY A 39 16.59 19.31 8.04
CA GLY A 39 17.30 19.99 6.95
C GLY A 39 16.87 19.46 5.59
N VAL A 40 17.79 18.87 4.83
CA VAL A 40 17.50 18.28 3.51
C VAL A 40 17.19 16.79 3.64
N ILE A 41 16.00 16.36 3.22
CA ILE A 41 15.62 14.95 3.26
C ILE A 41 15.80 14.32 1.86
N GLY A 42 16.42 13.14 1.81
CA GLY A 42 16.44 12.32 0.60
C GLY A 42 15.18 11.44 0.52
N ALA A 43 14.55 11.35 -0.65
CA ALA A 43 13.35 10.54 -0.81
C ALA A 43 13.41 9.66 -2.08
N ILE A 44 13.22 8.34 -1.92
CA ILE A 44 13.14 7.38 -3.02
C ILE A 44 11.67 6.97 -3.17
N THR A 45 11.09 7.21 -4.35
CA THR A 45 9.64 7.07 -4.58
C THR A 45 9.30 5.96 -5.60
N PRO A 46 8.15 5.28 -5.43
CA PRO A 46 7.80 4.11 -6.23
C PRO A 46 7.19 4.51 -7.58
N CYS A 47 7.07 3.56 -8.50
CA CYS A 47 6.32 3.77 -9.75
C CYS A 47 4.81 3.51 -9.60
N THR A 48 4.36 2.93 -8.50
CA THR A 48 2.94 2.60 -8.25
C THR A 48 2.15 3.84 -7.85
N ASN A 49 2.73 4.67 -6.99
CA ASN A 49 2.13 5.91 -6.46
C ASN A 49 3.10 7.11 -6.63
N PRO A 50 3.54 7.44 -7.87
CA PRO A 50 4.67 8.33 -8.08
C PRO A 50 4.37 9.77 -7.63
N SER A 51 3.30 10.38 -8.14
CA SER A 51 2.92 11.76 -7.79
C SER A 51 2.37 11.84 -6.38
N GLU A 52 1.59 10.86 -5.96
CA GLU A 52 0.96 10.82 -4.63
C GLU A 52 2.02 10.81 -3.52
N THR A 53 3.07 10.00 -3.68
CA THR A 53 4.17 9.95 -2.70
C THR A 53 4.96 11.25 -2.68
N ILE A 54 5.21 11.86 -3.85
CA ILE A 54 5.95 13.13 -3.95
C ILE A 54 5.18 14.27 -3.27
N LEU A 55 3.89 14.39 -3.57
CA LEU A 55 3.01 15.41 -2.99
C LEU A 55 2.90 15.23 -1.47
N CYS A 56 2.60 14.01 -1.01
CA CYS A 56 2.47 13.69 0.41
C CYS A 56 3.77 13.96 1.18
N ASN A 57 4.91 13.45 0.68
CA ASN A 57 6.20 13.67 1.33
C ASN A 57 6.55 15.16 1.38
N THR A 58 6.38 15.89 0.27
CA THR A 58 6.76 17.31 0.24
C THR A 58 5.93 18.12 1.21
N MET A 59 4.61 17.92 1.27
CA MET A 59 3.75 18.65 2.20
C MET A 59 4.16 18.42 3.66
N GLY A 60 4.31 17.16 4.08
CA GLY A 60 4.72 16.86 5.46
C GLY A 60 6.14 17.31 5.80
N MET A 61 7.09 17.11 4.88
CA MET A 61 8.49 17.52 5.08
C MET A 61 8.63 19.04 5.15
N LEU A 62 7.94 19.77 4.27
CA LEU A 62 7.94 21.24 4.26
C LEU A 62 7.25 21.81 5.49
N ALA A 63 6.13 21.22 5.93
CA ALA A 63 5.46 21.63 7.17
C ALA A 63 6.42 21.56 8.37
N GLY A 64 7.25 20.52 8.44
CA GLY A 64 8.32 20.37 9.44
C GLY A 64 9.58 21.21 9.21
N GLY A 65 9.57 22.14 8.25
CA GLY A 65 10.69 23.03 7.95
C GLY A 65 11.84 22.41 7.13
N ASN A 66 11.58 21.34 6.38
CA ASN A 66 12.58 20.64 5.56
C ASN A 66 12.40 20.92 4.07
N THR A 67 13.46 20.74 3.29
CA THR A 67 13.37 20.58 1.82
C THR A 67 13.64 19.12 1.45
N VAL A 68 13.29 18.74 0.22
CA VAL A 68 13.39 17.33 -0.22
C VAL A 68 14.07 17.19 -1.57
N VAL A 69 14.99 16.21 -1.65
CA VAL A 69 15.60 15.75 -2.90
C VAL A 69 15.05 14.37 -3.22
N PHE A 70 14.41 14.22 -4.37
CA PHE A 70 13.84 12.98 -4.84
C PHE A 70 14.78 12.21 -5.78
N ASN A 71 14.73 10.88 -5.67
CA ASN A 71 15.28 9.96 -6.66
C ASN A 71 14.16 9.00 -7.12
N PRO A 72 13.27 9.43 -8.03
CA PRO A 72 12.08 8.67 -8.40
C PRO A 72 12.38 7.37 -9.13
N HIS A 73 11.43 6.44 -9.12
CA HIS A 73 11.54 5.24 -9.95
C HIS A 73 11.60 5.63 -11.45
N PRO A 74 12.59 5.15 -12.24
CA PRO A 74 12.80 5.61 -13.62
C PRO A 74 11.58 5.45 -14.55
N ALA A 75 10.78 4.39 -14.35
CA ALA A 75 9.56 4.15 -15.14
C ALA A 75 8.45 5.22 -14.95
N ALA A 76 8.52 6.04 -13.91
CA ALA A 76 7.54 7.08 -13.59
C ALA A 76 8.14 8.50 -13.56
N ILE A 77 9.32 8.69 -14.17
CA ILE A 77 10.09 9.94 -14.03
C ILE A 77 9.33 11.18 -14.54
N LYS A 78 8.61 11.07 -15.66
CA LYS A 78 7.88 12.22 -16.24
C LYS A 78 6.77 12.71 -15.31
N THR A 79 5.96 11.79 -14.78
CA THR A 79 4.92 12.09 -13.79
C THR A 79 5.52 12.65 -12.50
N SER A 80 6.68 12.12 -12.10
CA SER A 80 7.39 12.57 -10.90
C SER A 80 7.91 14.00 -11.04
N ILE A 81 8.57 14.33 -12.14
CA ILE A 81 9.04 15.69 -12.45
C ILE A 81 7.86 16.66 -12.53
N TYR A 82 6.76 16.26 -13.15
CA TYR A 82 5.55 17.09 -13.21
C TYR A 82 5.04 17.46 -11.82
N ALA A 83 4.91 16.49 -10.91
CA ALA A 83 4.48 16.75 -9.53
C ALA A 83 5.46 17.66 -8.76
N ILE A 84 6.76 17.50 -8.99
CA ILE A 84 7.79 18.35 -8.36
C ILE A 84 7.71 19.79 -8.89
N ASN A 85 7.52 19.98 -10.19
CA ASN A 85 7.36 21.31 -10.78
C ASN A 85 6.11 22.00 -10.23
N LEU A 86 4.99 21.26 -10.15
CA LEU A 86 3.73 21.77 -9.58
C LEU A 86 3.92 22.26 -8.13
N LEU A 87 4.69 21.54 -7.31
CA LEU A 87 4.99 21.94 -5.93
C LEU A 87 5.82 23.23 -5.86
N ASN A 88 6.83 23.39 -6.73
CA ASN A 88 7.64 24.61 -6.76
C ASN A 88 6.85 25.80 -7.32
N GLU A 89 6.00 25.60 -8.33
CA GLU A 89 5.07 26.62 -8.83
C GLU A 89 4.15 27.09 -7.69
N ALA A 90 3.51 26.17 -6.96
CA ALA A 90 2.66 26.50 -5.83
C ALA A 90 3.41 27.22 -4.68
N SER A 91 4.66 26.84 -4.43
CA SER A 91 5.53 27.54 -3.47
C SER A 91 5.74 28.99 -3.88
N LEU A 92 6.15 29.23 -5.13
CA LEU A 92 6.42 30.56 -5.67
C LEU A 92 5.17 31.44 -5.70
N GLU A 93 4.03 30.89 -6.12
CA GLU A 93 2.73 31.58 -6.10
C GLU A 93 2.32 32.01 -4.68
N SER A 94 2.74 31.26 -3.67
CA SER A 94 2.50 31.56 -2.27
C SER A 94 3.55 32.49 -1.64
N GLY A 95 4.51 33.01 -2.43
CA GLY A 95 5.63 33.82 -1.94
C GLY A 95 6.74 33.03 -1.25
N GLY A 96 6.72 31.70 -1.36
CA GLY A 96 7.74 30.80 -0.87
C GLY A 96 8.98 30.77 -1.76
N PRO A 97 10.05 30.09 -1.31
CA PRO A 97 11.26 29.94 -2.09
C PRO A 97 11.07 28.96 -3.26
N ASP A 98 11.93 29.09 -4.26
CA ASP A 98 12.14 28.04 -5.26
C ASP A 98 12.87 26.83 -4.63
N ASN A 99 12.83 25.68 -5.30
CA ASN A 99 13.55 24.46 -4.92
C ASN A 99 13.19 23.88 -3.54
N ILE A 100 11.92 23.96 -3.13
CA ILE A 100 11.43 23.24 -1.94
C ILE A 100 11.45 21.72 -2.14
N ALA A 101 11.30 21.29 -3.39
CA ALA A 101 11.39 19.90 -3.83
C ALA A 101 12.21 19.84 -5.12
N VAL A 102 13.20 18.97 -5.20
CA VAL A 102 14.06 18.84 -6.39
C VAL A 102 14.29 17.37 -6.76
N THR A 103 14.69 17.12 -8.00
CA THR A 103 15.08 15.79 -8.49
C THR A 103 16.16 15.91 -9.54
N VAL A 104 16.79 14.78 -9.88
CA VAL A 104 17.57 14.64 -11.11
C VAL A 104 16.67 14.37 -12.31
N GLU A 105 17.08 14.80 -13.51
CA GLU A 105 16.35 14.54 -14.77
C GLU A 105 16.29 13.05 -15.11
N LYS A 106 17.37 12.31 -14.80
CA LYS A 106 17.53 10.88 -15.12
C LYS A 106 17.95 10.12 -13.85
N PRO A 107 17.01 9.65 -13.02
CA PRO A 107 17.35 8.89 -11.83
C PRO A 107 17.94 7.53 -12.20
N THR A 108 18.99 7.15 -11.51
CA THR A 108 19.67 5.86 -11.62
C THR A 108 19.99 5.30 -10.23
N LEU A 109 20.55 4.08 -10.18
CA LEU A 109 21.12 3.56 -8.95
C LEU A 109 22.33 4.39 -8.47
N GLU A 110 23.07 4.99 -9.41
CA GLU A 110 24.22 5.85 -9.08
C GLU A 110 23.77 7.15 -8.43
N THR A 111 22.74 7.82 -8.97
CA THR A 111 22.21 9.04 -8.35
C THR A 111 21.58 8.77 -6.98
N SER A 112 20.92 7.61 -6.82
CA SER A 112 20.45 7.14 -5.52
C SER A 112 21.61 6.91 -4.54
N ASN A 113 22.71 6.29 -4.98
CA ASN A 113 23.90 6.09 -4.16
C ASN A 113 24.59 7.41 -3.76
N VAL A 114 24.59 8.41 -4.66
CA VAL A 114 25.09 9.76 -4.34
C VAL A 114 24.23 10.37 -3.23
N MET A 115 22.90 10.37 -3.37
CA MET A 115 21.97 10.84 -2.34
C MET A 115 22.21 10.12 -1.00
N MET A 116 22.29 8.78 -1.02
CA MET A 116 22.48 7.97 0.18
C MET A 116 23.80 8.21 0.90
N LYS A 117 24.81 8.78 0.24
CA LYS A 117 26.13 9.06 0.83
C LYS A 117 26.39 10.55 1.04
N HIS A 118 25.52 11.44 0.55
CA HIS A 118 25.74 12.88 0.59
C HIS A 118 25.75 13.39 2.03
N LYS A 119 26.75 14.19 2.42
CA LYS A 119 26.92 14.64 3.82
C LYS A 119 25.77 15.50 4.33
N ASP A 120 25.17 16.29 3.44
CA ASP A 120 24.09 17.23 3.77
C ASP A 120 22.69 16.59 3.85
N ILE A 121 22.58 15.28 3.63
CA ILE A 121 21.33 14.53 3.75
C ILE A 121 21.39 13.68 5.03
N PRO A 122 20.84 14.13 6.17
CA PRO A 122 20.87 13.36 7.42
C PRO A 122 19.78 12.28 7.52
N LEU A 123 18.69 12.41 6.74
CA LEU A 123 17.53 11.53 6.77
C LEU A 123 17.12 11.10 5.36
N ILE A 124 16.76 9.82 5.21
CA ILE A 124 16.25 9.28 3.94
C ILE A 124 14.95 8.53 4.16
N ALA A 125 13.93 8.87 3.36
CA ALA A 125 12.67 8.15 3.26
C ALA A 125 12.67 7.25 2.01
N ALA A 126 12.54 5.94 2.20
CA ALA A 126 12.46 4.96 1.14
C ALA A 126 11.06 4.36 1.07
N THR A 127 10.36 4.61 -0.04
CA THR A 127 9.07 3.99 -0.34
C THR A 127 9.22 3.04 -1.52
N GLY A 128 9.22 1.74 -1.25
CA GLY A 128 9.39 0.71 -2.28
C GLY A 128 9.69 -0.67 -1.72
N GLY A 129 10.15 -1.57 -2.59
CA GLY A 129 10.39 -2.97 -2.20
C GLY A 129 11.54 -3.17 -1.18
N PRO A 130 11.68 -4.38 -0.63
CA PRO A 130 12.66 -4.70 0.42
C PRO A 130 14.11 -4.33 0.09
N GLY A 131 14.49 -4.36 -1.19
CA GLY A 131 15.83 -4.01 -1.66
C GLY A 131 16.18 -2.53 -1.42
N VAL A 132 15.26 -1.59 -1.71
CA VAL A 132 15.54 -0.16 -1.50
C VAL A 132 15.51 0.20 -0.02
N VAL A 133 14.61 -0.40 0.75
CA VAL A 133 14.54 -0.22 2.20
C VAL A 133 15.84 -0.68 2.86
N THR A 134 16.32 -1.90 2.53
CA THR A 134 17.59 -2.43 3.05
C THR A 134 18.77 -1.53 2.69
N ALA A 135 18.82 -1.02 1.46
CA ALA A 135 19.90 -0.13 1.02
C ALA A 135 19.94 1.17 1.84
N VAL A 136 18.78 1.78 2.09
CA VAL A 136 18.69 3.01 2.89
C VAL A 136 19.02 2.76 4.36
N LEU A 137 18.52 1.69 4.97
CA LEU A 137 18.84 1.33 6.35
C LEU A 137 20.33 0.98 6.54
N SER A 138 21.02 0.58 5.47
CA SER A 138 22.46 0.30 5.46
C SER A 138 23.34 1.49 5.07
N SER A 139 22.75 2.68 4.83
CA SER A 139 23.47 3.85 4.31
C SER A 139 24.36 4.57 5.34
N GLY A 140 24.25 4.24 6.63
CA GLY A 140 24.88 4.98 7.72
C GLY A 140 24.16 6.28 8.10
N LYS A 141 22.95 6.50 7.55
CA LYS A 141 22.06 7.62 7.87
C LYS A 141 20.80 7.11 8.55
N ARG A 142 20.03 8.00 9.18
CA ARG A 142 18.69 7.64 9.64
C ARG A 142 17.83 7.33 8.42
N GLY A 143 17.23 6.13 8.39
CA GLY A 143 16.36 5.68 7.32
C GLY A 143 14.94 5.44 7.81
N ILE A 144 13.94 5.88 7.03
CA ILE A 144 12.54 5.49 7.18
C ILE A 144 12.21 4.58 6.00
N GLY A 145 11.84 3.34 6.27
CA GLY A 145 11.53 2.34 5.25
C GLY A 145 10.05 1.99 5.22
N ALA A 146 9.37 2.33 4.13
CA ALA A 146 8.04 1.83 3.80
C ALA A 146 8.20 0.63 2.86
N GLY A 147 8.07 -0.57 3.43
CA GLY A 147 8.30 -1.86 2.77
C GLY A 147 7.10 -2.41 2.01
N ALA A 148 7.22 -3.68 1.61
CA ALA A 148 6.14 -4.42 0.97
C ALA A 148 5.11 -4.92 1.99
N GLY A 149 3.98 -5.42 1.50
CA GLY A 149 2.98 -6.11 2.31
C GLY A 149 2.37 -7.27 1.54
N ASN A 150 1.56 -8.07 2.20
CA ASN A 150 0.62 -8.97 1.54
C ASN A 150 -0.64 -9.03 2.40
N PRO A 151 -1.52 -7.99 2.34
CA PRO A 151 -2.55 -7.81 3.36
C PRO A 151 -3.69 -8.82 3.25
N PRO A 152 -3.89 -9.67 4.29
CA PRO A 152 -5.03 -10.57 4.35
C PRO A 152 -6.28 -9.83 4.85
N ALA A 153 -7.42 -10.15 4.25
CA ALA A 153 -8.75 -9.74 4.72
C ALA A 153 -9.46 -10.93 5.37
N LEU A 154 -9.51 -10.95 6.71
CA LEU A 154 -10.20 -11.98 7.47
C LEU A 154 -11.71 -11.69 7.55
N VAL A 155 -12.56 -12.66 7.24
CA VAL A 155 -14.03 -12.55 7.37
C VAL A 155 -14.53 -13.66 8.29
N ASP A 156 -15.13 -13.28 9.42
CA ASP A 156 -15.74 -14.22 10.36
C ASP A 156 -17.26 -14.32 10.20
N GLU A 157 -17.87 -15.27 10.89
CA GLU A 157 -19.30 -15.56 10.83
C GLU A 157 -20.21 -14.46 11.41
N THR A 158 -19.65 -13.45 12.07
CA THR A 158 -20.38 -12.32 12.65
C THR A 158 -20.40 -11.10 11.75
N ALA A 159 -19.64 -11.11 10.66
CA ALA A 159 -19.56 -10.03 9.70
C ALA A 159 -20.88 -9.78 8.98
N ASP A 160 -21.02 -8.56 8.45
CA ASP A 160 -21.99 -8.30 7.37
C ASP A 160 -21.39 -8.81 6.06
N ILE A 161 -21.72 -10.04 5.66
CA ILE A 161 -21.03 -10.76 4.57
C ILE A 161 -21.19 -10.04 3.23
N ARG A 162 -22.39 -9.54 2.95
CA ARG A 162 -22.69 -8.77 1.73
C ARG A 162 -21.87 -7.47 1.68
N LYS A 163 -21.82 -6.72 2.78
CA LYS A 163 -20.99 -5.50 2.87
C LYS A 163 -19.49 -5.85 2.76
N ALA A 164 -19.04 -6.92 3.42
CA ALA A 164 -17.66 -7.37 3.38
C ALA A 164 -17.20 -7.67 1.94
N ALA A 165 -18.02 -8.38 1.15
CA ALA A 165 -17.74 -8.61 -0.26
C ALA A 165 -17.52 -7.30 -1.03
N THR A 166 -18.40 -6.31 -0.82
CA THR A 166 -18.28 -5.00 -1.48
C THR A 166 -17.05 -4.23 -1.05
N ASP A 167 -16.77 -4.17 0.25
CA ASP A 167 -15.64 -3.45 0.78
C ASP A 167 -14.31 -4.04 0.29
N ILE A 168 -14.17 -5.36 0.41
CA ILE A 168 -12.96 -6.08 0.02
C ILE A 168 -12.69 -5.91 -1.47
N VAL A 169 -13.71 -6.04 -2.34
CA VAL A 169 -13.51 -5.87 -3.79
C VAL A 169 -13.19 -4.41 -4.12
N ASN A 170 -13.83 -3.44 -3.46
CA ASN A 170 -13.51 -2.04 -3.67
C ASN A 170 -12.07 -1.74 -3.27
N GLY A 171 -11.62 -2.20 -2.10
CA GLY A 171 -10.25 -2.02 -1.65
C GLY A 171 -9.23 -2.74 -2.54
N CYS A 172 -9.48 -4.00 -2.89
CA CYS A 172 -8.64 -4.81 -3.76
C CYS A 172 -8.49 -4.15 -5.15
N THR A 173 -9.59 -3.73 -5.76
CA THR A 173 -9.59 -3.21 -7.14
C THR A 173 -9.21 -1.74 -7.24
N PHE A 174 -9.09 -1.03 -6.12
CA PHE A 174 -8.72 0.37 -6.10
C PHE A 174 -7.35 0.58 -6.74
N ASP A 175 -7.34 1.34 -7.83
CA ASP A 175 -6.15 1.59 -8.64
C ASP A 175 -5.46 0.29 -9.10
N ASN A 176 -6.28 -0.70 -9.47
CA ASN A 176 -5.86 -2.03 -9.92
C ASN A 176 -4.91 -2.73 -8.93
N ASN A 177 -5.19 -2.63 -7.63
CA ASN A 177 -4.47 -3.31 -6.56
C ASN A 177 -3.02 -2.83 -6.33
N LEU A 178 -2.65 -1.67 -6.90
CA LEU A 178 -1.34 -1.04 -6.69
C LEU A 178 -1.04 -0.57 -5.26
N PRO A 179 -2.02 -0.12 -4.44
CA PRO A 179 -1.74 0.27 -3.07
C PRO A 179 -1.18 -0.89 -2.24
N CYS A 180 -0.10 -0.65 -1.49
CA CYS A 180 0.48 -1.65 -0.59
C CYS A 180 -0.47 -2.06 0.55
N ILE A 181 -1.44 -1.21 0.88
CA ILE A 181 -2.48 -1.47 1.87
C ILE A 181 -3.65 -2.28 1.31
N ALA A 182 -3.78 -2.43 -0.01
CA ALA A 182 -4.94 -3.09 -0.61
C ALA A 182 -4.98 -4.58 -0.26
N GLU A 183 -6.19 -5.12 -0.14
CA GLU A 183 -6.48 -6.54 0.07
C GLU A 183 -5.83 -7.36 -1.06
N LYS A 184 -5.05 -8.38 -0.69
CA LYS A 184 -4.35 -9.28 -1.64
C LYS A 184 -4.89 -10.70 -1.57
N GLU A 185 -5.51 -11.07 -0.44
CA GLU A 185 -6.19 -12.33 -0.26
C GLU A 185 -7.28 -12.24 0.82
N ILE A 186 -8.21 -13.19 0.78
CA ILE A 186 -9.29 -13.35 1.76
C ILE A 186 -9.04 -14.61 2.58
N VAL A 187 -9.24 -14.52 3.89
CA VAL A 187 -9.38 -15.69 4.77
C VAL A 187 -10.78 -15.70 5.34
N ALA A 188 -11.62 -16.65 4.92
CA ALA A 188 -13.03 -16.71 5.25
C ALA A 188 -13.35 -17.93 6.11
N VAL A 189 -14.04 -17.74 7.23
CA VAL A 189 -14.51 -18.86 8.07
C VAL A 189 -15.50 -19.73 7.29
N SER A 190 -15.37 -21.05 7.44
CA SER A 190 -16.04 -22.07 6.61
C SER A 190 -17.55 -21.87 6.51
N SER A 191 -18.21 -21.47 7.60
CA SER A 191 -19.66 -21.26 7.66
C SER A 191 -20.17 -20.13 6.77
N ILE A 192 -19.32 -19.19 6.35
CA ILE A 192 -19.71 -18.03 5.51
C ILE A 192 -18.97 -17.96 4.17
N ALA A 193 -18.01 -18.84 3.90
CA ALA A 193 -17.17 -18.73 2.71
C ALA A 193 -17.96 -18.88 1.40
N ASP A 194 -18.99 -19.74 1.37
CA ASP A 194 -19.85 -19.89 0.18
C ASP A 194 -20.76 -18.67 -0.03
N GLU A 195 -21.29 -18.08 1.05
CA GLU A 195 -22.09 -16.85 1.01
C GLU A 195 -21.24 -15.66 0.55
N LEU A 196 -20.01 -15.56 1.05
CA LEU A 196 -19.07 -14.52 0.63
C LEU A 196 -18.74 -14.67 -0.86
N MET A 197 -18.40 -15.88 -1.31
CA MET A 197 -18.10 -16.15 -2.73
C MET A 197 -19.30 -15.81 -3.63
N HIS A 198 -20.52 -16.11 -3.19
CA HIS A 198 -21.74 -15.71 -3.89
C HIS A 198 -21.79 -14.19 -4.10
N TYR A 199 -21.68 -13.39 -3.04
CA TYR A 199 -21.75 -11.93 -3.15
C TYR A 199 -20.58 -11.31 -3.91
N LEU A 200 -19.38 -11.91 -3.88
CA LEU A 200 -18.27 -11.49 -4.73
C LEU A 200 -18.66 -11.56 -6.22
N VAL A 201 -19.21 -12.70 -6.65
CA VAL A 201 -19.54 -12.95 -8.06
C VAL A 201 -20.81 -12.22 -8.51
N THR A 202 -21.88 -12.26 -7.71
CA THR A 202 -23.20 -11.78 -8.15
C THR A 202 -23.42 -10.28 -8.00
N GLU A 203 -22.70 -9.63 -7.07
CA GLU A 203 -22.95 -8.22 -6.73
C GLU A 203 -21.72 -7.32 -6.85
N ASN A 204 -20.52 -7.87 -7.02
CA ASN A 204 -19.28 -7.10 -7.01
C ASN A 204 -18.43 -7.27 -8.27
N ASP A 205 -19.01 -7.84 -9.33
CA ASP A 205 -18.39 -8.00 -10.65
C ASP A 205 -17.07 -8.78 -10.60
N CYS A 206 -17.01 -9.81 -9.74
CA CYS A 206 -15.89 -10.75 -9.71
C CYS A 206 -16.10 -11.88 -10.73
N TYR A 207 -15.01 -12.29 -11.37
CA TYR A 207 -14.96 -13.47 -12.23
C TYR A 207 -14.42 -14.67 -11.46
N LEU A 208 -15.20 -15.73 -11.34
CA LEU A 208 -14.78 -16.97 -10.68
C LEU A 208 -13.91 -17.81 -11.63
N ALA A 209 -12.60 -17.82 -11.39
CA ALA A 209 -11.64 -18.55 -12.21
C ALA A 209 -11.66 -20.07 -11.90
N SER A 210 -11.76 -20.87 -12.95
CA SER A 210 -11.57 -22.32 -12.90
C SER A 210 -10.12 -22.71 -12.57
N LYS A 211 -9.89 -23.98 -12.26
CA LYS A 211 -8.52 -24.49 -11.99
C LYS A 211 -7.58 -24.31 -13.18
N GLU A 212 -8.05 -24.57 -14.40
CA GLU A 212 -7.26 -24.36 -15.62
C GLU A 212 -6.87 -22.88 -15.81
N GLU A 213 -7.78 -21.96 -15.49
CA GLU A 213 -7.50 -20.52 -15.56
C GLU A 213 -6.56 -20.06 -14.45
N GLN A 214 -6.64 -20.63 -13.26
CA GLN A 214 -5.69 -20.40 -12.16
C GLN A 214 -4.26 -20.80 -12.56
N ASP A 215 -4.10 -21.96 -13.20
CA ASP A 215 -2.79 -22.44 -13.67
C ASP A 215 -2.20 -21.50 -14.74
N LYS A 216 -3.01 -21.14 -15.76
CA LYS A 216 -2.58 -20.19 -16.81
C LYS A 216 -2.26 -18.81 -16.24
N LEU A 217 -3.07 -18.30 -15.30
CA LEU A 217 -2.80 -17.03 -14.62
C LEU A 217 -1.46 -17.09 -13.89
N THR A 218 -1.21 -18.17 -13.15
CA THR A 218 0.05 -18.38 -12.43
C THR A 218 1.26 -18.31 -13.37
N GLU A 219 1.21 -19.00 -14.51
CA GLU A 219 2.29 -18.95 -15.51
C GLU A 219 2.51 -17.55 -16.08
N VAL A 220 1.43 -16.80 -16.34
CA VAL A 220 1.49 -15.46 -16.94
C VAL A 220 1.99 -14.41 -15.94
N VAL A 221 1.46 -14.40 -14.71
CA VAL A 221 1.73 -13.35 -13.73
C VAL A 221 2.98 -13.62 -12.89
N LEU A 222 3.40 -14.89 -12.78
CA LEU A 222 4.64 -15.32 -12.12
C LEU A 222 5.63 -15.95 -13.11
N ALA A 223 5.78 -15.35 -14.29
CA ALA A 223 6.66 -15.83 -15.34
C ALA A 223 8.11 -16.08 -14.84
N GLY A 224 8.57 -17.32 -14.93
CA GLY A 224 9.90 -17.72 -14.44
C GLY A 224 10.05 -17.67 -12.92
N GLY A 225 8.95 -17.81 -12.18
CA GLY A 225 8.91 -17.78 -10.71
C GLY A 225 9.05 -16.38 -10.13
N LYS A 226 8.84 -15.34 -10.94
CA LYS A 226 8.96 -13.93 -10.53
C LYS A 226 7.78 -13.13 -11.04
N LEU A 227 7.44 -12.08 -10.30
CA LEU A 227 6.37 -11.16 -10.67
C LEU A 227 6.59 -10.57 -12.06
N ASN A 228 5.62 -10.76 -12.95
CA ASN A 228 5.65 -10.22 -14.30
C ASN A 228 5.23 -8.75 -14.30
N ARG A 229 6.21 -7.86 -14.45
CA ARG A 229 6.00 -6.40 -14.46
C ARG A 229 5.02 -5.90 -15.53
N LYS A 230 4.73 -6.69 -16.58
CA LYS A 230 3.74 -6.33 -17.60
C LYS A 230 2.29 -6.46 -17.11
N CYS A 231 2.07 -7.27 -16.08
CA CYS A 231 0.77 -7.59 -15.49
C CYS A 231 0.44 -6.70 -14.28
N VAL A 232 1.44 -6.16 -13.59
CA VAL A 232 1.26 -5.29 -12.41
C VAL A 232 0.40 -4.08 -12.75
N GLY A 233 -0.64 -3.83 -11.93
CA GLY A 233 -1.57 -2.71 -12.10
C GLY A 233 -2.46 -2.78 -13.34
N ARG A 234 -2.56 -3.94 -14.00
CA ARG A 234 -3.55 -4.17 -15.06
C ARG A 234 -4.90 -4.53 -14.47
N ASP A 235 -5.98 -4.11 -15.13
CA ASP A 235 -7.33 -4.52 -14.75
C ASP A 235 -7.57 -6.03 -14.98
N ALA A 236 -8.57 -6.57 -14.29
CA ALA A 236 -8.92 -8.00 -14.33
C ALA A 236 -9.19 -8.50 -15.75
N ARG A 237 -9.91 -7.73 -16.58
CA ARG A 237 -10.25 -8.13 -17.94
C ARG A 237 -9.02 -8.25 -18.84
N THR A 238 -8.06 -7.35 -18.67
CA THR A 238 -6.78 -7.39 -19.37
C THR A 238 -6.00 -8.66 -18.97
N LEU A 239 -5.97 -9.00 -17.68
CA LEU A 239 -5.32 -10.22 -17.19
C LEU A 239 -5.99 -11.49 -17.72
N LEU A 240 -7.33 -11.54 -17.71
CA LEU A 240 -8.09 -12.65 -18.30
C LEU A 240 -7.84 -12.78 -19.81
N SER A 241 -7.75 -11.67 -20.53
CA SER A 241 -7.44 -11.69 -21.97
C SER A 241 -6.04 -12.23 -22.26
N MET A 242 -5.07 -12.03 -21.36
CA MET A 242 -3.71 -12.58 -21.51
C MET A 242 -3.69 -14.12 -21.44
N ILE A 243 -4.69 -14.75 -20.83
CA ILE A 243 -4.85 -16.22 -20.77
C ILE A 243 -5.92 -16.75 -21.75
N GLY A 244 -6.43 -15.90 -22.64
CA GLY A 244 -7.41 -16.26 -23.66
C GLY A 244 -8.88 -16.26 -23.19
N VAL A 245 -9.18 -15.69 -22.02
CA VAL A 245 -10.54 -15.61 -21.47
C VAL A 245 -11.17 -14.26 -21.84
N ASN A 246 -12.30 -14.29 -22.55
CA ASN A 246 -13.06 -13.09 -22.89
C ASN A 246 -14.16 -12.83 -21.85
N ALA A 247 -13.83 -12.05 -20.83
CA ALA A 247 -14.76 -11.70 -19.76
C ALA A 247 -15.67 -10.50 -20.11
N PRO A 248 -16.88 -10.42 -19.53
CA PRO A 248 -17.75 -9.25 -19.62
C PRO A 248 -17.06 -7.94 -19.20
N ALA A 249 -17.54 -6.82 -19.73
CA ALA A 249 -16.90 -5.51 -19.54
C ALA A 249 -16.96 -4.98 -18.09
N ASN A 250 -17.93 -5.43 -17.30
CA ASN A 250 -18.07 -5.06 -15.89
C ASN A 250 -17.05 -5.75 -14.97
N ILE A 251 -16.44 -6.86 -15.39
CA ILE A 251 -15.53 -7.63 -14.55
C ILE A 251 -14.33 -6.79 -14.13
N ARG A 252 -14.16 -6.67 -12.81
CA ARG A 252 -13.12 -5.85 -12.18
C ARG A 252 -12.16 -6.61 -11.27
N CYS A 253 -12.52 -7.82 -10.84
CA CYS A 253 -11.69 -8.67 -9.97
C CYS A 253 -11.77 -10.14 -10.41
N ILE A 254 -10.68 -10.89 -10.23
CA ILE A 254 -10.63 -12.34 -10.47
C ILE A 254 -10.60 -13.03 -9.10
N VAL A 255 -11.52 -13.95 -8.83
CA VAL A 255 -11.61 -14.67 -7.56
C VAL A 255 -11.56 -16.17 -7.76
N PHE A 256 -11.07 -16.90 -6.76
CA PHE A 256 -11.09 -18.36 -6.72
C PHE A 256 -10.89 -18.86 -5.29
N GLU A 257 -11.33 -20.09 -4.99
CA GLU A 257 -11.00 -20.76 -3.73
C GLU A 257 -9.73 -21.61 -3.87
N GLY A 258 -8.82 -21.48 -2.90
CA GLY A 258 -7.54 -22.18 -2.91
C GLY A 258 -6.85 -22.24 -1.53
N PRO A 259 -5.84 -23.11 -1.37
CA PRO A 259 -5.04 -23.16 -0.15
C PRO A 259 -4.14 -21.91 -0.03
N LYS A 260 -3.78 -21.50 1.19
CA LYS A 260 -2.93 -20.31 1.42
C LYS A 260 -1.58 -20.38 0.70
N GLU A 261 -1.06 -21.58 0.45
CA GLU A 261 0.19 -21.83 -0.24
C GLU A 261 0.10 -21.64 -1.76
N HIS A 262 -1.10 -21.43 -2.31
CA HIS A 262 -1.30 -21.22 -3.74
C HIS A 262 -0.51 -19.96 -4.21
N PRO A 263 0.27 -20.01 -5.30
CA PRO A 263 1.17 -18.91 -5.70
C PRO A 263 0.48 -17.56 -5.88
N LEU A 264 -0.74 -17.56 -6.42
CA LEU A 264 -1.58 -16.37 -6.60
C LEU A 264 -2.17 -15.79 -5.29
N ILE A 265 -2.03 -16.49 -4.16
CA ILE A 265 -2.50 -16.06 -2.83
C ILE A 265 -1.32 -15.66 -1.97
N THR A 266 -0.28 -16.51 -1.89
CA THR A 266 0.88 -16.27 -1.02
C THR A 266 1.78 -15.14 -1.49
N THR A 267 1.67 -14.68 -2.74
CA THR A 267 2.60 -13.71 -3.34
C THR A 267 1.91 -12.37 -3.52
N GLU A 268 2.53 -11.27 -3.09
CA GLU A 268 2.02 -9.93 -3.41
C GLU A 268 2.09 -9.67 -4.93
N LEU A 269 0.93 -9.66 -5.59
CA LEU A 269 0.85 -9.50 -7.05
C LEU A 269 0.73 -8.04 -7.51
N MET A 270 0.09 -7.18 -6.71
CA MET A 270 -0.39 -5.86 -7.14
C MET A 270 -1.24 -5.96 -8.42
N MET A 271 -2.18 -6.91 -8.41
CA MET A 271 -3.11 -7.23 -9.49
C MET A 271 -4.46 -7.56 -8.87
N PRO A 272 -5.60 -7.24 -9.53
CA PRO A 272 -6.94 -7.55 -9.02
C PRO A 272 -7.28 -9.04 -9.16
N ILE A 273 -6.46 -9.89 -8.55
CA ILE A 273 -6.60 -11.34 -8.40
C ILE A 273 -6.65 -11.61 -6.90
N LEU A 274 -7.74 -12.19 -6.42
CA LEU A 274 -8.04 -12.31 -5.01
C LEU A 274 -8.43 -13.76 -4.68
N GLY A 275 -7.50 -14.50 -4.10
CA GLY A 275 -7.79 -15.86 -3.64
C GLY A 275 -8.55 -15.87 -2.32
N VAL A 276 -9.46 -16.82 -2.17
CA VAL A 276 -10.24 -17.06 -0.95
C VAL A 276 -9.73 -18.35 -0.32
N VAL A 277 -9.23 -18.21 0.90
CA VAL A 277 -8.77 -19.31 1.74
C VAL A 277 -9.88 -19.63 2.73
N ARG A 278 -10.40 -20.85 2.68
CA ARG A 278 -11.41 -21.32 3.64
C ARG A 278 -10.72 -21.79 4.92
N ALA A 279 -11.08 -21.17 6.03
CA ALA A 279 -10.62 -21.53 7.37
C ALA A 279 -11.68 -22.34 8.12
N ARG A 280 -11.28 -23.29 8.95
CA ARG A 280 -12.23 -24.16 9.68
C ARG A 280 -13.08 -23.38 10.68
N ASP A 281 -12.43 -22.48 11.41
CA ASP A 281 -12.99 -21.61 12.45
C ASP A 281 -12.15 -20.32 12.55
N PHE A 282 -12.50 -19.44 13.48
CA PHE A 282 -11.81 -18.15 13.66
C PHE A 282 -10.32 -18.32 14.01
N ASP A 283 -9.95 -19.33 14.79
CA ASP A 283 -8.58 -19.51 15.25
C ASP A 283 -7.68 -19.99 14.11
N ASP A 284 -8.18 -20.92 13.29
CA ASP A 284 -7.57 -21.30 12.03
C ASP A 284 -7.46 -20.10 11.07
N ALA A 285 -8.49 -19.24 11.01
CA ALA A 285 -8.46 -18.05 10.17
C ALA A 285 -7.35 -17.07 10.57
N VAL A 286 -7.16 -16.86 11.89
CA VAL A 286 -6.05 -16.04 12.41
C VAL A 286 -4.70 -16.66 12.05
N GLU A 287 -4.51 -17.97 12.22
CA GLU A 287 -3.26 -18.65 11.86
C GLU A 287 -2.93 -18.47 10.38
N GLN A 288 -3.91 -18.71 9.50
CA GLN A 288 -3.71 -18.58 8.06
C GLN A 288 -3.42 -17.14 7.63
N ALA A 289 -4.12 -16.15 8.20
CA ALA A 289 -3.87 -14.74 7.92
C ALA A 289 -2.49 -14.28 8.40
N VAL A 290 -2.05 -14.69 9.60
CA VAL A 290 -0.70 -14.40 10.11
C VAL A 290 0.38 -14.99 9.19
N TRP A 291 0.17 -16.20 8.69
CA TRP A 291 1.08 -16.81 7.72
C TRP A 291 1.13 -16.02 6.39
N LEU A 292 -0.02 -15.61 5.88
CA LEU A 292 -0.17 -14.89 4.61
C LEU A 292 0.41 -13.46 4.64
N GLU A 293 0.46 -12.83 5.81
CA GLU A 293 1.06 -11.50 5.98
C GLU A 293 2.59 -11.54 5.88
N HIS A 294 3.20 -12.72 6.05
CA HIS A 294 4.65 -13.00 6.02
C HIS A 294 5.49 -12.25 7.06
N GLY A 295 4.85 -11.70 8.11
CA GLY A 295 5.54 -10.93 9.14
C GLY A 295 6.09 -9.59 8.63
N ASN A 296 5.56 -9.08 7.51
CA ASN A 296 5.87 -7.73 7.04
C ASN A 296 5.44 -6.68 8.06
N ARG A 297 4.38 -6.98 8.83
CA ARG A 297 3.71 -6.07 9.77
C ARG A 297 3.25 -4.77 9.09
N HIS A 298 2.83 -4.88 7.84
CA HIS A 298 2.43 -3.73 7.03
C HIS A 298 0.94 -3.41 7.23
N SER A 299 0.07 -4.27 6.72
CA SER A 299 -1.39 -4.06 6.76
C SER A 299 -2.12 -5.37 6.83
N ALA A 300 -3.29 -5.34 7.48
CA ALA A 300 -4.26 -6.41 7.48
C ALA A 300 -5.66 -5.83 7.67
N HIS A 301 -6.68 -6.64 7.35
CA HIS A 301 -8.08 -6.23 7.41
C HIS A 301 -8.93 -7.31 8.07
N ILE A 302 -10.01 -6.89 8.73
CA ILE A 302 -10.99 -7.81 9.30
C ILE A 302 -12.42 -7.28 9.12
N HIS A 303 -13.31 -8.17 8.69
CA HIS A 303 -14.75 -8.01 8.79
C HIS A 303 -15.25 -8.92 9.91
N SER A 304 -15.77 -8.30 10.97
CA SER A 304 -16.29 -8.96 12.17
C SER A 304 -17.10 -7.96 12.99
N LYS A 305 -18.19 -8.40 13.62
CA LYS A 305 -18.93 -7.61 14.62
C LYS A 305 -18.61 -8.04 16.05
N ASN A 306 -17.77 -9.07 16.22
CA ASN A 306 -17.35 -9.57 17.52
C ASN A 306 -16.06 -8.86 17.99
N ILE A 307 -16.17 -8.12 19.10
CA ILE A 307 -15.06 -7.32 19.65
C ILE A 307 -13.89 -8.19 20.12
N ASP A 308 -14.17 -9.38 20.64
CA ASP A 308 -13.14 -10.30 21.13
C ASP A 308 -12.35 -10.91 19.98
N ASN A 309 -13.05 -11.29 18.89
CA ASN A 309 -12.43 -11.74 17.65
C ASN A 309 -11.53 -10.66 17.05
N ILE A 310 -12.04 -9.43 16.91
CA ILE A 310 -11.25 -8.27 16.45
C ILE A 310 -10.01 -8.07 17.31
N THR A 311 -10.16 -8.10 18.63
CA THR A 311 -9.05 -7.90 19.57
C THR A 311 -8.01 -9.01 19.47
N LYS A 312 -8.46 -10.26 19.35
CA LYS A 312 -7.59 -11.44 19.20
C LYS A 312 -6.78 -11.36 17.91
N TYR A 313 -7.44 -11.07 16.79
CA TYR A 313 -6.77 -10.91 15.50
C TYR A 313 -5.79 -9.74 15.51
N ALA A 314 -6.19 -8.57 16.02
CA ALA A 314 -5.34 -7.39 16.10
C ALA A 314 -4.03 -7.65 16.88
N LYS A 315 -4.11 -8.40 17.97
CA LYS A 315 -2.93 -8.77 18.76
C LYS A 315 -2.03 -9.77 18.04
N ALA A 316 -2.60 -10.69 17.27
CA ALA A 316 -1.85 -11.73 16.60
C ALA A 316 -1.14 -11.22 15.33
N ILE A 317 -1.79 -10.33 14.57
CA ILE A 317 -1.33 -9.89 13.26
C ILE A 317 -0.25 -8.79 13.32
N ASP A 318 -0.21 -7.99 14.40
CA ASP A 318 0.82 -6.96 14.70
C ASP A 318 1.16 -6.02 13.52
N THR A 319 0.17 -5.64 12.70
CA THR A 319 0.38 -4.77 11.54
C THR A 319 0.36 -3.29 11.89
N ALA A 320 1.13 -2.48 11.16
CA ALA A 320 1.10 -1.02 11.27
C ALA A 320 -0.30 -0.43 11.00
N ILE A 321 -1.08 -1.09 10.13
CA ILE A 321 -2.46 -0.73 9.82
C ILE A 321 -3.35 -1.97 10.01
N LEU A 322 -4.45 -1.80 10.76
CA LEU A 322 -5.54 -2.76 10.83
C LEU A 322 -6.87 -2.04 10.55
N VAL A 323 -7.49 -2.35 9.42
CA VAL A 323 -8.80 -1.81 9.06
C VAL A 323 -9.89 -2.80 9.47
N ARG A 324 -10.99 -2.29 10.04
CA ARG A 324 -12.11 -3.09 10.54
C ARG A 324 -13.40 -2.67 9.85
N ASN A 325 -14.10 -3.63 9.23
CA ASN A 325 -15.43 -3.44 8.62
C ASN A 325 -15.50 -2.34 7.55
N ALA A 326 -14.43 -2.12 6.81
CA ALA A 326 -14.31 -1.13 5.74
C ALA A 326 -13.25 -1.56 4.72
N PRO A 327 -13.24 -0.98 3.50
CA PRO A 327 -12.17 -1.20 2.53
C PRO A 327 -10.82 -0.77 3.08
N SER A 328 -9.73 -1.36 2.60
CA SER A 328 -8.35 -1.01 2.95
C SER A 328 -8.02 0.49 2.95
N TYR A 329 -8.63 1.29 2.06
CA TYR A 329 -8.35 2.72 1.90
C TYR A 329 -9.18 3.65 2.83
N ALA A 330 -10.01 3.11 3.71
CA ALA A 330 -10.93 3.88 4.57
C ALA A 330 -10.24 4.72 5.65
#